data_AF-A0A483A877-F1
#
_entry.id   AF-A0A483A877-F1
#
_cell.length_a   1.000
_cell.length_b   1.000
_cell.length_c   1.000
_cell.angle_alpha   90.00
_cell.angle_beta   90.00
_cell.angle_gamma   90.00
#
_symmetry.space_group_name_H-M   'P 1'
#
loop_
_entity.id
_entity.type
_entity.pdbx_description
1 polymer ?
#
loop_
_entity_poly.entity_id
_entity_poly.type
_entity_poly.pdbx_seq_one_letter_code
_entity_poly.pdbx_strand_id
1 'polypeptide(L)'
;MPEGSPKINPVSIYSSKSSCVDAYNSIIKAEYKRNGAEEVTDPYLVSAFLLMKDLPFLYDLIYREFPYAYNSNSGTFGRISCVKLFDPQKKSDEKTYLRSNPKTKYYESECIYKYPDGFILPIFSALLEWMEIKGNKVQWKMPSPSASIETKLQKFTEMFIAVSIKDNDYNPQSVGKNSGAYMIMRQTFQYNF
;
A
#
# COMPACT_ATOMS: atom_id res chain seq x y z
N MET A 1 -3.44 11.46 19.05
CA MET A 1 -2.10 10.87 19.20
C MET A 1 -1.42 11.49 20.40
N PRO A 2 -0.66 10.73 21.21
CA PRO A 2 0.13 11.29 22.31
C PRO A 2 1.02 12.43 21.82
N GLU A 3 1.12 13.48 22.61
CA GLU A 3 1.99 14.62 22.32
C GLU A 3 3.45 14.15 22.20
N GLY A 4 4.17 14.57 21.15
CA GLY A 4 5.54 14.12 20.87
C GLY A 4 5.65 12.79 20.11
N SER A 5 4.54 12.20 19.62
CA SER A 5 4.60 10.98 18.80
C SER A 5 5.46 11.18 17.54
N PRO A 6 6.29 10.18 17.14
CA PRO A 6 7.16 10.28 15.98
C PRO A 6 6.34 10.48 14.69
N LYS A 7 6.69 11.51 13.91
CA LYS A 7 6.10 11.75 12.59
C LYS A 7 6.87 10.96 11.54
N ILE A 8 6.21 10.02 10.89
CA ILE A 8 6.77 9.25 9.78
C ILE A 8 6.37 9.90 8.46
N ASN A 9 7.38 10.21 7.62
CA ASN A 9 7.12 10.57 6.22
C ASN A 9 6.61 9.31 5.49
N PRO A 10 5.47 9.36 4.77
CA PRO A 10 4.92 8.22 4.03
C PRO A 10 5.94 7.51 3.11
N VAL A 11 6.87 8.26 2.50
CA VAL A 11 7.94 7.71 1.64
C VAL A 11 8.86 6.75 2.41
N SER A 12 8.95 6.88 3.74
CA SER A 12 9.77 6.02 4.61
C SER A 12 9.29 4.57 4.60
N ILE A 13 8.01 4.32 4.31
CA ILE A 13 7.46 2.96 4.20
C ILE A 13 8.20 2.17 3.11
N TYR A 14 8.62 2.84 2.03
CA TYR A 14 9.44 2.23 0.99
C TYR A 14 10.94 2.36 1.24
N SER A 15 11.38 3.57 1.59
CA SER A 15 12.80 3.96 1.56
C SER A 15 13.57 3.77 2.88
N SER A 16 12.87 3.69 4.02
CA SER A 16 13.47 3.73 5.36
C SER A 16 12.67 2.89 6.36
N LYS A 17 12.52 1.59 6.06
CA LYS A 17 11.71 0.65 6.86
C LYS A 17 12.15 0.56 8.33
N SER A 18 13.45 0.68 8.61
CA SER A 18 13.99 0.71 9.97
C SER A 18 13.40 1.85 10.79
N SER A 19 13.33 3.06 10.22
CA SER A 19 12.75 4.23 10.88
C SER A 19 11.27 4.04 11.24
N CYS A 20 10.50 3.31 10.43
CA CYS A 20 9.12 2.96 10.76
C CYS A 20 9.04 2.01 11.96
N VAL A 21 9.95 1.02 12.04
CA VAL A 21 10.06 0.10 13.17
C VAL A 21 10.48 0.84 14.44
N ASP A 22 11.42 1.78 14.34
CA ASP A 22 11.88 2.60 15.46
C ASP A 22 10.77 3.48 16.02
N ALA A 23 9.96 4.08 15.13
CA ALA A 23 8.79 4.85 15.53
C ALA A 23 7.73 3.99 16.22
N TYR A 24 7.43 2.80 15.67
CA TYR A 24 6.54 1.84 16.31
C TYR A 24 7.03 1.46 17.71
N ASN A 25 8.30 1.07 17.83
CA ASN A 25 8.90 0.69 19.11
C ASN A 25 8.84 1.84 20.12
N SER A 26 9.05 3.08 19.67
CA SER A 26 8.97 4.27 20.52
C SER A 26 7.56 4.50 21.05
N ILE A 27 6.53 4.29 20.22
CA ILE A 27 5.12 4.39 20.62
C ILE A 27 4.77 3.33 21.67
N ILE A 28 5.16 2.07 21.44
CA ILE A 28 4.91 0.96 22.39
C ILE A 28 5.60 1.21 23.73
N LYS A 29 6.88 1.60 23.71
CA LYS A 29 7.64 1.91 24.93
C LYS A 29 7.00 3.06 25.73
N ALA A 30 6.49 4.08 25.05
CA ALA A 30 5.81 5.19 25.69
C ALA A 30 4.51 4.72 26.38
N GLU A 31 3.75 3.82 25.74
CA GLU A 31 2.54 3.24 26.33
C GLU A 31 2.83 2.40 27.57
N TYR A 32 3.82 1.51 27.52
CA TYR A 32 4.22 0.70 28.68
C TYR A 32 4.70 1.58 29.85
N LYS A 33 5.45 2.64 29.54
CA LYS A 33 5.87 3.61 30.57
C LYS A 33 4.67 4.36 31.17
N ARG A 34 3.66 4.69 30.37
CA ARG A 34 2.46 5.42 30.81
C ARG A 34 1.60 4.60 31.75
N ASN A 35 1.39 3.31 31.45
CA ASN A 35 0.47 2.46 32.19
C ASN A 35 1.15 1.56 33.24
N GLY A 36 2.48 1.44 33.23
CA GLY A 36 3.24 0.64 34.18
C GLY A 36 3.12 -0.88 33.97
N ALA A 37 2.57 -1.31 32.82
CA ALA A 37 2.37 -2.69 32.43
C ALA A 37 2.93 -2.96 31.03
N GLU A 38 3.32 -4.19 30.74
CA GLU A 38 3.75 -4.61 29.39
C GLU A 38 2.56 -4.93 28.47
N GLU A 39 1.44 -4.22 28.66
CA GLU A 39 0.22 -4.39 27.89
C GLU A 39 -0.20 -3.06 27.25
N VAL A 40 -0.74 -3.10 26.03
CA VAL A 40 -1.26 -1.91 25.36
C VAL A 40 -2.73 -1.74 25.74
N THR A 41 -3.03 -0.68 26.50
CA THR A 41 -4.37 -0.47 27.07
C THR A 41 -5.06 0.78 26.53
N ASP A 42 -4.32 1.72 25.92
CA ASP A 42 -4.92 2.87 25.24
C ASP A 42 -5.90 2.42 24.14
N PRO A 43 -7.21 2.74 24.23
CA PRO A 43 -8.20 2.37 23.23
C PRO A 43 -7.86 2.84 21.81
N TYR A 44 -7.11 3.93 21.67
CA TYR A 44 -6.62 4.45 20.40
C TYR A 44 -5.60 3.48 19.77
N LEU A 45 -4.63 3.03 20.56
CA LEU A 45 -3.60 2.08 20.10
C LEU A 45 -4.20 0.69 19.86
N VAL A 46 -5.07 0.23 20.75
CA VAL A 46 -5.78 -1.06 20.60
C VAL A 46 -6.57 -1.08 19.30
N SER A 47 -7.37 -0.04 19.03
CA SER A 47 -8.15 0.03 17.78
C SER A 47 -7.26 0.16 16.53
N ALA A 48 -6.14 0.88 16.60
CA ALA A 48 -5.17 0.92 15.51
C ALA A 48 -4.58 -0.48 15.19
N PHE A 49 -4.26 -1.29 16.21
CA PHE A 49 -3.79 -2.66 15.99
C PHE A 49 -4.85 -3.60 15.46
N LEU A 50 -6.11 -3.38 15.81
CA LEU A 50 -7.21 -4.12 15.19
C LEU A 50 -7.31 -3.80 13.69
N LEU A 51 -7.19 -2.53 13.28
CA LEU A 51 -7.15 -2.16 11.87
C LEU A 51 -5.92 -2.71 11.13
N MET A 52 -4.78 -2.83 11.80
CA MET A 52 -3.56 -3.40 11.20
C MET A 52 -3.77 -4.83 10.69
N LYS A 53 -4.74 -5.58 11.23
CA LYS A 53 -5.06 -6.94 10.76
C LYS A 53 -5.56 -6.96 9.32
N ASP A 54 -6.19 -5.89 8.86
CA ASP A 54 -6.73 -5.79 7.51
C ASP A 54 -5.64 -5.45 6.49
N LEU A 55 -4.58 -4.77 6.92
CA LEU A 55 -3.57 -4.19 6.03
C LEU A 55 -2.84 -5.22 5.16
N PRO A 56 -2.42 -6.41 5.63
CA PRO A 56 -1.81 -7.44 4.78
C PRO A 56 -2.73 -7.89 3.65
N PHE A 57 -4.03 -8.02 3.93
CA PHE A 57 -5.02 -8.43 2.94
C PHE A 57 -5.26 -7.32 1.91
N LEU A 58 -5.41 -6.07 2.35
CA LEU A 58 -5.58 -4.92 1.46
C LEU A 58 -4.34 -4.68 0.59
N TYR A 59 -3.14 -4.95 1.12
CA TYR A 59 -1.91 -4.91 0.34
C TYR A 59 -1.92 -5.91 -0.81
N ASP A 60 -2.20 -7.18 -0.50
CA ASP A 60 -2.25 -8.25 -1.50
C ASP A 60 -3.36 -8.02 -2.53
N LEU A 61 -4.50 -7.47 -2.10
CA LEU A 61 -5.59 -7.05 -2.99
C LEU A 61 -5.12 -5.96 -3.96
N ILE A 62 -4.54 -4.86 -3.47
CA ILE A 62 -4.01 -3.81 -4.35
C ILE A 62 -2.95 -4.38 -5.29
N TYR A 63 -2.06 -5.23 -4.80
CA TYR A 63 -1.02 -5.86 -5.61
C TYR A 63 -1.62 -6.72 -6.74
N ARG A 64 -2.68 -7.47 -6.46
CA ARG A 64 -3.32 -8.31 -7.47
C ARG A 64 -4.12 -7.49 -8.49
N GLU A 65 -4.84 -6.47 -8.03
CA GLU A 65 -5.78 -5.71 -8.86
C GLU A 65 -5.11 -4.59 -9.68
N PHE A 66 -3.99 -4.04 -9.18
CA PHE A 66 -3.32 -2.90 -9.82
C PHE A 66 -2.92 -3.12 -11.29
N PRO A 67 -2.37 -4.28 -11.71
CA PRO A 67 -2.09 -4.54 -13.12
C PRO A 67 -3.32 -4.41 -14.04
N TYR A 68 -4.49 -4.86 -13.58
CA TYR A 68 -5.73 -4.78 -14.34
C TYR A 68 -6.22 -3.33 -14.40
N ALA A 69 -6.23 -2.64 -13.26
CA ALA A 69 -6.54 -1.22 -13.19
C ALA A 69 -5.62 -0.38 -14.10
N TYR A 70 -4.33 -0.70 -14.14
CA TYR A 70 -3.36 -0.09 -15.05
C TYR A 70 -3.73 -0.35 -16.51
N ASN A 71 -3.98 -1.61 -16.86
CA ASN A 71 -4.26 -1.99 -18.23
C ASN A 71 -5.57 -1.39 -18.76
N SER A 72 -6.59 -1.24 -17.91
CA SER A 72 -7.84 -0.56 -18.28
C SER A 72 -7.65 0.92 -18.61
N ASN A 73 -6.59 1.57 -18.07
CA ASN A 73 -6.29 2.98 -18.33
C ASN A 73 -5.20 3.22 -19.39
N SER A 74 -4.19 2.33 -19.49
CA SER A 74 -3.02 2.54 -20.37
C SER A 74 -2.57 1.29 -21.17
N GLY A 75 -3.19 0.13 -20.98
CA GLY A 75 -3.08 -1.06 -21.84
C GLY A 75 -1.72 -1.77 -21.95
N THR A 76 -0.72 -1.44 -21.13
CA THR A 76 0.68 -1.87 -21.38
C THR A 76 1.49 -2.25 -20.14
N PHE A 77 0.84 -2.63 -19.03
CA PHE A 77 1.56 -2.91 -17.78
C PHE A 77 2.63 -4.01 -17.93
N GLY A 78 2.29 -5.11 -18.62
CA GLY A 78 3.22 -6.22 -18.87
C GLY A 78 4.40 -5.88 -19.79
N ARG A 79 4.42 -4.70 -20.42
CA ARG A 79 5.55 -4.23 -21.25
C ARG A 79 6.59 -3.44 -20.45
N ILE A 80 6.28 -3.06 -19.21
CA ILE A 80 7.24 -2.41 -18.34
C ILE A 80 8.36 -3.40 -18.04
N SER A 81 9.61 -2.99 -18.23
CA SER A 81 10.79 -3.88 -18.23
C SER A 81 10.97 -4.69 -16.95
N CYS A 82 10.53 -4.18 -15.80
CA CYS A 82 10.62 -4.84 -14.50
C CYS A 82 9.38 -5.69 -14.15
N VAL A 83 8.38 -5.75 -15.02
CA VAL A 83 7.15 -6.54 -14.84
C VAL A 83 7.32 -7.88 -15.54
N LYS A 84 7.01 -8.95 -14.80
CA LYS A 84 6.91 -10.31 -15.31
C LYS A 84 5.49 -10.82 -15.17
N LEU A 85 5.09 -11.79 -15.98
CA LEU A 85 3.76 -12.39 -15.88
C LEU A 85 3.77 -13.86 -16.23
N PHE A 86 2.85 -14.61 -15.64
CA PHE A 86 2.57 -15.98 -16.03
C PHE A 86 1.54 -16.00 -17.16
N ASP A 87 1.84 -16.72 -18.24
CA ASP A 87 0.91 -16.99 -19.34
C ASP A 87 1.09 -18.47 -19.75
N PRO A 88 0.07 -19.33 -19.58
CA PRO A 88 0.18 -20.76 -19.86
C PRO A 88 0.42 -21.08 -21.34
N GLN A 89 0.16 -20.13 -22.25
CA GLN A 89 0.39 -20.30 -23.69
C GLN A 89 1.81 -19.88 -24.12
N LYS A 90 2.60 -19.31 -23.20
CA LYS A 90 3.93 -18.78 -23.49
C LYS A 90 5.00 -19.57 -22.76
N LYS A 91 6.11 -19.81 -23.45
CA LYS A 91 7.29 -20.41 -22.82
C LYS A 91 7.90 -19.39 -21.86
N SER A 92 8.22 -19.82 -20.64
CA SER A 92 8.91 -18.97 -19.67
C SER A 92 10.26 -18.48 -20.20
N ASP A 93 10.62 -17.25 -19.86
CA ASP A 93 11.91 -16.64 -20.19
C ASP A 93 12.41 -15.75 -19.03
N GLU A 94 13.62 -15.22 -19.17
CA GLU A 94 14.25 -14.41 -18.11
C GLU A 94 13.68 -13.00 -17.99
N LYS A 95 13.00 -12.50 -19.02
CA LYS A 95 12.60 -11.10 -19.17
C LYS A 95 11.15 -10.86 -18.77
N THR A 96 10.23 -11.68 -19.26
CA THR A 96 8.79 -11.40 -19.26
C THR A 96 7.98 -12.57 -18.70
N TYR A 97 8.11 -13.77 -19.26
CA TYR A 97 7.20 -14.87 -18.94
C TYR A 97 7.70 -15.77 -17.80
N LEU A 98 6.89 -15.95 -16.78
CA LEU A 98 7.17 -16.82 -15.63
C LEU A 98 6.80 -18.28 -15.93
N ARG A 99 7.45 -19.22 -15.23
CA ARG A 99 7.17 -20.66 -15.35
C ARG A 99 5.89 -21.09 -14.62
N SER A 100 5.51 -20.37 -13.57
CA SER A 100 4.33 -20.66 -12.76
C SER A 100 3.69 -19.35 -12.29
N ASN A 101 2.44 -19.42 -11.84
CA ASN A 101 1.76 -18.29 -11.22
C ASN A 101 2.62 -17.69 -10.10
N PRO A 102 2.89 -16.37 -10.14
CA PRO A 102 3.37 -15.68 -8.95
C PRO A 102 2.31 -15.71 -7.84
N LYS A 103 2.77 -15.46 -6.63
CA LYS A 103 1.95 -15.40 -5.42
C LYS A 103 2.06 -14.01 -4.79
N THR A 104 0.97 -13.55 -4.17
CA THR A 104 0.99 -12.35 -3.33
C THR A 104 1.83 -12.58 -2.06
N LYS A 105 2.20 -11.50 -1.38
CA LYS A 105 3.24 -11.54 -0.35
C LYS A 105 2.80 -12.18 0.95
N TYR A 106 1.58 -11.88 1.40
CA TYR A 106 1.14 -12.23 2.76
C TYR A 106 0.24 -13.46 2.80
N TYR A 107 -0.70 -13.57 1.87
CA TYR A 107 -1.66 -14.68 1.78
C TYR A 107 -1.33 -15.70 0.70
N GLU A 108 -0.23 -15.49 -0.03
CA GLU A 108 0.21 -16.36 -1.12
C GLU A 108 -0.88 -16.65 -2.18
N SER A 109 -1.79 -15.70 -2.38
CA SER A 109 -2.83 -15.83 -3.38
C SER A 109 -2.21 -15.85 -4.76
N GLU A 110 -2.69 -16.72 -5.64
CA GLU A 110 -2.19 -16.74 -7.02
C GLU A 110 -2.51 -15.43 -7.73
N CYS A 111 -1.56 -14.95 -8.52
CA CYS A 111 -1.72 -13.80 -9.38
C CYS A 111 -1.06 -14.04 -10.74
N ILE A 112 -1.30 -13.13 -11.68
CA ILE A 112 -0.73 -13.21 -13.03
C ILE A 112 0.60 -12.48 -13.10
N TYR A 113 0.72 -11.33 -12.42
CA TYR A 113 1.84 -10.42 -12.56
C TYR A 113 2.79 -10.48 -11.34
N LYS A 114 4.08 -10.37 -11.62
CA LYS A 114 5.13 -10.15 -10.62
C LYS A 114 5.84 -8.83 -10.92
N TYR A 115 5.86 -7.92 -9.96
CA TYR A 115 6.46 -6.61 -10.14
C TYR A 115 6.90 -5.99 -8.81
N PRO A 116 7.74 -4.94 -8.80
CA PRO A 116 8.23 -4.35 -7.56
C PRO A 116 7.19 -3.50 -6.81
N ASP A 117 7.20 -3.59 -5.48
CA ASP A 117 6.29 -2.88 -4.56
C ASP A 117 6.22 -1.36 -4.77
N GLY A 118 7.28 -0.76 -5.32
CA GLY A 118 7.36 0.69 -5.55
C GLY A 118 6.21 1.26 -6.39
N PHE A 119 5.59 0.45 -7.26
CA PHE A 119 4.42 0.89 -8.02
C PHE A 119 3.14 1.00 -7.21
N ILE A 120 3.00 0.29 -6.09
CA ILE A 120 1.74 0.27 -5.32
C ILE A 120 1.85 0.90 -3.94
N LEU A 121 3.06 1.11 -3.40
CA LEU A 121 3.19 1.69 -2.06
C LEU A 121 2.59 3.09 -1.89
N PRO A 122 2.65 4.01 -2.88
CA PRO A 122 1.90 5.25 -2.78
C PRO A 122 0.39 5.04 -2.62
N ILE A 123 -0.19 4.07 -3.34
CA ILE A 123 -1.62 3.71 -3.26
C ILE A 123 -1.92 3.10 -1.89
N PHE A 124 -1.13 2.12 -1.45
CA PHE A 124 -1.29 1.47 -0.17
C PHE A 124 -1.19 2.47 1.00
N SER A 125 -0.25 3.40 0.94
CA SER A 125 -0.12 4.47 1.93
C SER A 125 -1.32 5.42 1.96
N ALA A 126 -2.05 5.57 0.85
CA ALA A 126 -3.22 6.44 0.77
C ALA A 126 -4.44 5.87 1.49
N LEU A 127 -4.43 4.58 1.88
CA LEU A 127 -5.47 3.98 2.74
C LEU A 127 -5.59 4.70 4.09
N LEU A 128 -4.56 5.41 4.54
CA LEU A 128 -4.63 6.28 5.72
C LEU A 128 -5.75 7.32 5.62
N GLU A 129 -6.08 7.79 4.41
CA GLU A 129 -7.17 8.75 4.19
C GLU A 129 -8.56 8.14 4.40
N TRP A 130 -8.65 6.81 4.41
CA TRP A 130 -9.87 6.07 4.71
C TRP A 130 -9.99 5.69 6.18
N MET A 131 -9.02 6.08 7.01
CA MET A 131 -9.09 5.95 8.46
C MET A 131 -9.58 7.27 9.07
N GLU A 132 -10.33 7.17 10.16
CA GLU A 132 -10.74 8.32 10.97
C GLU A 132 -10.57 8.03 12.45
N ILE A 133 -10.53 9.11 13.22
CA ILE A 133 -10.58 9.04 14.69
C ILE A 133 -12.03 9.37 15.08
N LYS A 134 -12.73 8.38 15.65
CA LYS A 134 -14.07 8.56 16.20
C LYS A 134 -14.02 8.35 17.71
N GLY A 135 -14.19 9.44 18.47
CA GLY A 135 -13.94 9.43 19.91
C GLY A 135 -12.46 9.15 20.20
N ASN A 136 -12.19 8.05 20.91
CA ASN A 136 -10.83 7.61 21.24
C ASN A 136 -10.36 6.39 20.42
N LYS A 137 -11.03 6.07 19.31
CA LYS A 137 -10.68 4.90 18.47
C LYS A 137 -10.37 5.33 17.05
N VAL A 138 -9.43 4.61 16.43
CA VAL A 138 -9.24 4.66 14.98
C VAL A 138 -10.14 3.61 14.35
N GLN A 139 -10.84 3.98 13.28
CA GLN A 139 -11.67 3.07 12.51
C GLN A 139 -11.59 3.38 11.01
N TRP A 140 -11.98 2.44 10.16
CA TRP A 140 -12.28 2.75 8.76
C TRP A 140 -13.49 3.68 8.69
N LYS A 141 -13.41 4.70 7.83
CA LYS A 141 -14.54 5.59 7.52
C LYS A 141 -15.68 4.85 6.79
N MET A 142 -15.40 3.67 6.25
CA MET A 142 -16.31 2.85 5.44
C MET A 142 -16.39 1.41 5.98
N PRO A 143 -17.50 0.68 5.74
CA PRO A 143 -17.65 -0.69 6.24
C PRO A 143 -16.67 -1.71 5.63
N SER A 144 -16.31 -1.54 4.35
CA SER A 144 -15.44 -2.47 3.63
C SER A 144 -14.42 -1.72 2.75
N PRO A 145 -13.17 -1.56 3.20
CA PRO A 145 -12.10 -0.98 2.38
C PRO A 145 -11.78 -1.86 1.16
N SER A 146 -11.91 -3.19 1.27
CA SER A 146 -11.63 -4.11 0.16
C SER A 146 -12.61 -3.94 -1.00
N ALA A 147 -13.91 -3.87 -0.74
CA ALA A 147 -14.91 -3.64 -1.78
C ALA A 147 -14.71 -2.28 -2.47
N SER A 148 -14.25 -1.28 -1.72
CA SER A 148 -13.93 0.04 -2.29
C SER A 148 -12.69 0.00 -3.18
N ILE A 149 -11.68 -0.80 -2.86
CA ILE A 149 -10.52 -1.03 -3.74
C ILE A 149 -10.99 -1.68 -5.04
N GLU A 150 -11.72 -2.79 -4.96
CA GLU A 150 -12.17 -3.54 -6.14
C GLU A 150 -12.98 -2.68 -7.12
N THR A 151 -13.81 -1.78 -6.59
CA THR A 151 -14.70 -0.93 -7.41
C THR A 151 -14.07 0.37 -7.87
N LYS A 152 -13.17 0.98 -7.08
CA LYS A 152 -12.64 2.33 -7.36
C LYS A 152 -11.18 2.35 -7.81
N LEU A 153 -10.41 1.27 -7.69
CA LEU A 153 -8.97 1.28 -7.99
C LEU A 153 -8.65 1.70 -9.43
N GLN A 154 -9.48 1.32 -10.41
CA GLN A 154 -9.34 1.78 -11.78
C GLN A 154 -9.40 3.31 -11.87
N LYS A 155 -10.37 3.95 -11.22
CA LYS A 155 -10.51 5.41 -11.21
C LYS A 155 -9.31 6.08 -10.53
N PHE A 156 -8.79 5.48 -9.46
CA PHE A 156 -7.67 6.06 -8.70
C PHE A 156 -6.33 5.98 -9.43
N THR A 157 -6.19 5.01 -10.33
CA THR A 157 -4.91 4.72 -10.97
C THR A 157 -4.64 5.54 -12.22
N GLU A 158 -5.66 6.13 -12.85
CA GLU A 158 -5.48 6.89 -14.12
C GLU A 158 -4.47 8.04 -13.97
N MET A 159 -4.73 8.99 -13.07
CA MET A 159 -3.85 10.13 -12.84
C MET A 159 -2.49 9.67 -12.30
N PHE A 160 -2.47 8.71 -11.38
CA PHE A 160 -1.25 8.14 -10.81
C PHE A 160 -0.31 7.55 -11.87
N ILE A 161 -0.86 6.84 -12.86
CA ILE A 161 -0.06 6.29 -13.96
C ILE A 161 0.62 7.41 -14.73
N ALA A 162 -0.12 8.46 -15.10
CA ALA A 162 0.43 9.57 -15.87
C ALA A 162 1.53 10.30 -15.10
N VAL A 163 1.25 10.76 -13.88
CA VAL A 163 2.10 11.72 -13.17
C VAL A 163 3.13 11.08 -12.23
N SER A 164 2.97 9.80 -11.91
CA SER A 164 3.89 9.09 -11.02
C SER A 164 4.67 8.01 -11.76
N ILE A 165 4.02 7.19 -12.59
CA ILE A 165 4.73 6.08 -13.24
C ILE A 165 5.44 6.53 -14.52
N LYS A 166 4.74 7.21 -15.43
CA LYS A 166 5.32 7.66 -16.71
C LYS A 166 6.40 8.73 -16.49
N ASP A 167 6.12 9.71 -15.64
CA ASP A 167 7.07 10.80 -15.30
C ASP A 167 8.33 10.31 -14.56
N ASN A 168 8.32 9.09 -14.01
CA ASN A 168 9.49 8.46 -13.41
C ASN A 168 10.05 7.33 -14.29
N ASP A 169 9.85 7.41 -15.60
CA ASP A 169 10.36 6.47 -16.62
C ASP A 169 10.05 5.00 -16.33
N TYR A 170 8.87 4.73 -15.77
CA TYR A 170 8.45 3.39 -15.35
C TYR A 170 9.42 2.72 -14.36
N ASN A 171 10.20 3.51 -13.62
CA ASN A 171 11.15 3.02 -12.64
C ASN A 171 10.50 2.92 -11.25
N PRO A 172 10.21 1.71 -10.73
CA PRO A 172 9.51 1.56 -9.46
C PRO A 172 10.31 2.08 -8.26
N GLN A 173 11.65 2.10 -8.36
CA GLN A 173 12.51 2.64 -7.31
C GLN A 173 12.38 4.16 -7.20
N SER A 174 12.21 4.85 -8.32
CA SER A 174 11.92 6.28 -8.38
C SER A 174 10.50 6.57 -7.92
N VAL A 175 9.49 5.82 -8.44
CA VAL A 175 8.07 5.96 -8.04
C VAL A 175 7.91 5.83 -6.53
N GLY A 176 8.45 4.76 -5.93
CA GLY A 176 8.32 4.51 -4.49
C GLY A 176 9.09 5.52 -3.61
N LYS A 177 10.02 6.31 -4.18
CA LYS A 177 10.73 7.38 -3.47
C LYS A 177 10.18 8.78 -3.78
N ASN A 178 9.21 8.89 -4.68
CA ASN A 178 8.67 10.15 -5.13
C ASN A 178 7.59 10.65 -4.17
N SER A 179 7.87 11.70 -3.40
CA SER A 179 6.89 12.27 -2.45
C SER A 179 5.61 12.80 -3.13
N GLY A 180 5.70 13.29 -4.36
CA GLY A 180 4.56 13.73 -5.16
C GLY A 180 3.59 12.59 -5.45
N ALA A 181 4.10 11.39 -5.71
CA ALA A 181 3.30 10.19 -5.94
C ALA A 181 2.41 9.86 -4.71
N TYR A 182 2.98 9.95 -3.50
CA TYR A 182 2.22 9.75 -2.26
C TYR A 182 1.20 10.86 -2.03
N MET A 183 1.56 12.11 -2.30
CA MET A 183 0.66 13.26 -2.14
C MET A 183 -0.58 13.14 -3.04
N ILE A 184 -0.37 12.84 -4.32
CA ILE A 184 -1.45 12.71 -5.31
C ILE A 184 -2.37 11.56 -4.92
N MET A 185 -1.83 10.39 -4.56
CA MET A 185 -2.67 9.26 -4.14
C MET A 185 -3.50 9.57 -2.90
N ARG A 186 -2.92 10.26 -1.90
CA ARG A 186 -3.66 10.72 -0.72
C ARG A 186 -4.81 11.66 -1.12
N GLN A 187 -4.54 12.66 -1.95
CA GLN A 187 -5.59 13.57 -2.44
C GLN A 187 -6.69 12.80 -3.20
N THR A 188 -6.32 11.89 -4.10
CA THR A 188 -7.27 11.05 -4.83
C THR A 188 -8.17 10.27 -3.89
N PHE A 189 -7.62 9.64 -2.86
CA PHE A 189 -8.39 8.86 -1.88
C PHE A 189 -9.28 9.74 -1.00
N GLN A 190 -8.81 10.95 -0.66
CA GLN A 190 -9.56 11.92 0.13
C GLN A 190 -10.79 12.47 -0.61
N TYR A 191 -10.66 12.81 -1.91
CA TYR A 191 -11.75 13.43 -2.69
C TYR A 191 -12.72 12.43 -3.34
N ASN A 192 -12.38 11.14 -3.34
CA ASN A 192 -13.24 10.08 -3.89
C ASN A 192 -13.75 9.11 -2.81
N PHE A 193 -13.70 9.56 -1.55
CA PHE A 193 -14.36 8.91 -0.44
C PHE A 193 -15.87 9.08 -0.57
#